data_AF-A0AAE6XP20-F1
#
_entry.id   AF-A0AAE6XP20-F1
#
_cell.length_a   1.000
_cell.length_b   1.000
_cell.length_c   1.000
_cell.angle_alpha   90.00
_cell.angle_beta   90.00
_cell.angle_gamma   90.00
#
_symmetry.space_group_name_H-M   'P 1'
#
loop_
_entity.id
_entity.type
_entity.pdbx_description
1 polymer ?
#
loop_
_entity_poly.entity_id
_entity_poly.type
_entity_poly.pdbx_seq_one_letter_code
_entity_poly.pdbx_strand_id
1 'polypeptide(L)'
;MSALLDHGHPARGIGTDAELARLTAREREILVLVARGLSNAEIAGRLFLAPTTVKTHVSRTLDKLGVRDRLHATIWAYENHVVEPLGATR
;
A
#
# COMPACT_ATOMS: atom_id res chain seq x y z
N MET A 1 -9.64 -40.29 7.23
CA MET A 1 -9.45 -39.84 5.84
C MET A 1 -9.30 -38.32 5.85
N SER A 2 -8.04 -37.89 5.69
CA SER A 2 -7.51 -36.54 5.44
C SER A 2 -8.24 -35.34 6.07
N ALA A 3 -7.79 -34.99 7.27
CA ALA A 3 -7.90 -33.65 7.82
C ALA A 3 -6.94 -32.69 7.11
N LEU A 4 -7.39 -31.45 6.92
CA LEU A 4 -6.61 -30.21 6.94
C LEU A 4 -5.29 -30.20 6.16
N LEU A 5 -5.32 -29.61 4.97
CA LEU A 5 -4.14 -28.94 4.42
C LEU A 5 -3.88 -27.69 5.28
N ASP A 6 -3.12 -27.88 6.34
CA ASP A 6 -2.32 -26.83 6.95
C ASP A 6 -1.24 -26.42 5.94
N HIS A 7 -1.60 -25.53 5.02
CA HIS A 7 -0.60 -24.75 4.29
C HIS A 7 -0.16 -23.61 5.21
N GLY A 8 0.66 -23.94 6.21
CA GLY A 8 1.40 -22.95 6.97
C GLY A 8 2.16 -22.06 5.99
N HIS A 9 1.72 -20.81 5.84
CA HIS A 9 2.43 -19.78 5.07
C HIS A 9 3.72 -19.46 5.83
N PRO A 10 4.90 -19.87 5.34
CA PRO A 10 6.13 -19.43 5.97
C PRO A 10 6.33 -17.95 5.59
N ALA A 11 6.70 -17.13 6.58
CA ALA A 11 7.24 -15.77 6.41
C ALA A 11 6.28 -14.61 6.02
N ARG A 12 5.24 -14.36 6.81
CA ARG A 12 4.38 -13.14 6.72
C ARG A 12 5.04 -11.85 7.28
N GLY A 13 6.36 -11.79 7.42
CA GLY A 13 7.06 -10.64 8.05
C GLY A 13 8.25 -10.10 7.26
N ILE A 14 9.08 -10.98 6.70
CA ILE A 14 10.32 -10.57 6.00
C ILE A 14 10.08 -9.99 4.59
N GLY A 15 9.03 -10.42 3.89
CA GLY A 15 8.66 -9.88 2.58
C GLY A 15 8.13 -8.46 2.72
N THR A 16 7.07 -8.29 3.50
CA THR A 16 6.41 -7.00 3.75
C THR A 16 7.36 -5.93 4.28
N ASP A 17 8.19 -6.26 5.28
CA ASP A 17 9.15 -5.29 5.84
C ASP A 17 10.20 -4.87 4.82
N ALA A 18 10.71 -5.80 4.02
CA ALA A 18 11.68 -5.48 2.96
C ALA A 18 11.05 -4.62 1.86
N GLU A 19 9.81 -4.91 1.46
CA GLU A 19 9.08 -4.14 0.45
C GLU A 19 8.73 -2.73 0.94
N LEU A 20 8.25 -2.61 2.18
CA LEU A 20 8.01 -1.33 2.85
C LEU A 20 9.31 -0.55 3.02
N ALA A 21 10.44 -1.20 3.32
CA ALA A 21 11.73 -0.56 3.50
C ALA A 21 12.26 0.07 2.19
N ARG A 22 11.89 -0.45 1.01
CA ARG A 22 12.24 0.16 -0.29
C ARG A 22 11.53 1.49 -0.54
N LEU A 23 10.39 1.71 0.11
CA LEU A 23 9.68 2.98 0.02
C LEU A 23 10.40 4.03 0.86
N THR A 24 10.46 5.25 0.33
CA THR A 24 10.81 6.43 1.12
C THR A 24 9.66 6.77 2.08
N ALA A 25 9.93 7.63 3.07
CA ALA A 25 8.90 8.12 3.98
C ALA A 25 7.71 8.75 3.22
N ARG A 26 7.99 9.56 2.19
CA ARG A 26 6.94 10.21 1.39
C ARG A 26 6.13 9.21 0.54
N GLU A 27 6.77 8.19 -0.01
CA GLU A 27 6.05 7.13 -0.76
C GLU A 27 5.17 6.29 0.18
N ARG A 28 5.61 6.01 1.40
CA ARG A 28 4.77 5.35 2.43
C ARG A 28 3.55 6.19 2.79
N GLU A 29 3.71 7.50 3.02
CA GLU A 29 2.58 8.40 3.25
C GLU A 29 1.59 8.38 2.08
N ILE A 30 2.10 8.42 0.86
CA ILE A 30 1.26 8.39 -0.34
C ILE A 30 0.53 7.06 -0.49
N LEU A 31 1.20 5.93 -0.23
CA LEU A 31 0.56 4.62 -0.23
C LEU A 31 -0.63 4.58 0.75
N VAL A 32 -0.46 5.09 1.98
CA VAL A 32 -1.54 5.13 2.98
C VAL A 32 -2.72 5.95 2.47
N LEU A 33 -2.48 7.13 1.88
CA LEU A 33 -3.56 7.98 1.38
C LEU A 33 -4.25 7.39 0.14
N VAL A 34 -3.48 6.73 -0.74
CA VAL A 34 -4.01 5.97 -1.88
C VAL A 34 -4.91 4.84 -1.40
N ALA A 35 -4.46 4.06 -0.42
CA ALA A 35 -5.22 2.93 0.11
C ALA A 35 -6.50 3.36 0.84
N ARG A 36 -6.51 4.58 1.40
CA ARG A 36 -7.71 5.26 1.92
C ARG A 36 -8.65 5.80 0.85
N GLY A 37 -8.32 5.64 -0.43
CA GLY A 37 -9.17 6.02 -1.56
C GLY A 37 -9.05 7.49 -2.00
N LEU A 38 -8.11 8.27 -1.45
CA LEU A 38 -7.96 9.67 -1.86
C LEU A 38 -7.41 9.76 -3.28
N SER A 39 -7.87 10.76 -4.03
CA SER A 39 -7.35 11.16 -5.34
C SER A 39 -6.02 11.94 -5.24
N ASN A 40 -5.32 12.13 -6.37
CA ASN A 40 -4.07 12.89 -6.36
C ASN A 40 -4.26 14.35 -5.96
N ALA A 41 -5.42 14.95 -6.26
CA ALA A 41 -5.75 16.33 -5.87
C ALA A 41 -5.97 16.44 -4.36
N GLU A 42 -6.69 15.48 -3.76
CA GLU A 42 -6.91 15.45 -2.30
C GLU A 42 -5.60 15.17 -1.54
N ILE A 43 -4.77 14.25 -2.05
CA ILE A 43 -3.44 13.98 -1.50
C ILE A 43 -2.57 15.24 -1.60
N ALA A 44 -2.61 15.95 -2.74
CA ALA A 44 -1.87 17.19 -2.94
C ALA A 44 -2.27 18.26 -1.91
N GLY A 45 -3.58 18.45 -1.70
CA GLY A 45 -4.09 19.37 -0.67
C GLY A 45 -3.65 18.97 0.74
N ARG A 46 -3.64 17.67 1.05
CA ARG A 46 -3.27 17.17 2.39
C ARG A 46 -1.77 17.23 2.68
N LEU A 47 -0.94 17.10 1.65
CA LEU A 47 0.53 17.12 1.77
C LEU A 47 1.15 18.47 1.40
N PHE A 48 0.34 19.47 1.04
CA PHE A 48 0.79 20.78 0.55
C PHE A 48 1.73 20.67 -0.66
N LEU A 49 1.36 19.83 -1.63
CA LEU A 49 2.13 19.56 -2.85
C LEU A 49 1.33 19.95 -4.10
N ALA A 50 2.02 20.05 -5.24
CA ALA A 50 1.35 20.10 -6.53
C ALA A 50 0.79 18.71 -6.92
N PRO A 51 -0.38 18.62 -7.61
CA PRO A 51 -0.93 17.33 -8.07
C PRO A 51 0.01 16.53 -8.98
N THR A 52 0.84 17.21 -9.76
CA THR A 52 1.85 16.59 -10.64
C THR A 52 2.99 15.92 -9.84
N THR A 53 3.41 16.53 -8.73
CA THR A 53 4.37 15.94 -7.79
C THR A 53 3.79 14.67 -7.16
N VAL A 54 2.53 14.71 -6.73
CA VAL A 54 1.83 13.54 -6.21
C VAL A 54 1.77 12.42 -7.25
N LYS A 55 1.39 12.73 -8.50
CA LYS A 55 1.39 11.73 -9.60
C LYS A 55 2.74 11.04 -9.75
N THR A 56 3.83 11.81 -9.66
CA THR A 56 5.20 11.28 -9.76
C THR A 56 5.51 10.32 -8.62
N HIS A 57 5.18 10.69 -7.38
CA HIS A 57 5.39 9.82 -6.23
C HIS A 57 4.50 8.57 -6.28
N VAL A 58 3.24 8.69 -6.71
CA VAL A 58 2.37 7.52 -6.90
C VAL A 58 3.01 6.55 -7.89
N SER A 59 3.45 7.02 -9.07
CA SER A 59 4.13 6.16 -10.05
C SER A 59 5.33 5.43 -9.44
N ARG A 60 6.23 6.16 -8.77
CA ARG A 60 7.40 5.56 -8.11
C ARG A 60 7.03 4.56 -7.02
N THR A 61 5.94 4.81 -6.31
CA THR A 61 5.42 3.89 -5.29
C THR A 61 4.94 2.60 -5.95
N LEU A 62 4.17 2.68 -7.03
CA LEU A 62 3.70 1.52 -7.79
C LEU A 62 4.88 0.70 -8.33
N ASP A 63 5.86 1.39 -8.95
CA ASP A 63 7.06 0.77 -9.51
C ASP A 63 7.87 0.02 -8.44
N LYS A 64 8.07 0.63 -7.26
CA LYS A 64 8.82 0.01 -6.15
C LYS A 64 8.10 -1.17 -5.48
N LEU A 65 6.77 -1.14 -5.50
CA LEU A 65 5.92 -2.24 -5.04
C LEU A 65 5.73 -3.32 -6.12
N GLY A 66 6.11 -3.06 -7.37
CA GLY A 66 5.91 -3.99 -8.48
C GLY A 66 4.44 -4.18 -8.86
N VAL A 67 3.58 -3.21 -8.54
CA VAL A 67 2.14 -3.28 -8.83
C VAL A 67 1.78 -2.43 -10.04
N ARG A 68 0.80 -2.88 -10.82
CA ARG A 68 0.46 -2.25 -12.11
C ARG A 68 -0.37 -0.97 -12.02
N ASP A 69 -1.15 -0.80 -10.96
CA ASP A 69 -2.06 0.34 -10.83
C ASP A 69 -2.42 0.64 -9.36
N ARG A 70 -3.19 1.72 -9.19
CA ARG A 70 -3.65 2.22 -7.90
C ARG A 70 -4.49 1.19 -7.14
N LEU A 71 -5.34 0.43 -7.83
CA LEU A 71 -6.20 -0.56 -7.19
C LEU A 71 -5.34 -1.68 -6.60
N HIS A 72 -4.34 -2.16 -7.34
CA HIS A 72 -3.40 -3.17 -6.83
C HIS A 72 -2.56 -2.64 -5.67
N ALA A 73 -2.16 -1.36 -5.66
CA ALA A 73 -1.52 -0.77 -4.49
C ALA A 73 -2.43 -0.71 -3.25
N THR A 74 -3.71 -0.40 -3.43
CA THR A 74 -4.70 -0.44 -2.35
C THR A 74 -4.86 -1.85 -1.80
N ILE A 75 -5.01 -2.86 -2.66
CA ILE A 75 -5.08 -4.27 -2.26
C ILE A 75 -3.81 -4.68 -1.51
N TRP A 76 -2.64 -4.37 -2.09
CA TRP A 76 -1.35 -4.67 -1.47
C TRP A 76 -1.24 -4.06 -0.06
N ALA A 77 -1.67 -2.81 0.13
CA ALA A 77 -1.64 -2.14 1.43
C ALA A 77 -2.54 -2.83 2.47
N TYR A 78 -3.68 -3.39 2.07
CA TYR A 78 -4.55 -4.17 2.97
C TYR A 78 -3.97 -5.54 3.30
N GLU A 79 -3.52 -6.29 2.28
CA GLU A 79 -2.93 -7.63 2.47
C GLU A 79 -1.68 -7.60 3.35
N ASN A 80 -0.96 -6.47 3.34
CA ASN A 80 0.24 -6.23 4.12
C ASN A 80 -0.01 -5.45 5.42
N HIS A 81 -1.27 -5.25 5.83
CA HIS A 81 -1.65 -4.55 7.07
C HIS A 81 -1.07 -3.13 7.22
N VAL A 82 -0.79 -2.44 6.11
CA VAL A 82 -0.36 -1.03 6.10
C VAL A 82 -1.53 -0.12 6.45
N VAL A 83 -2.74 -0.53 6.08
CA VAL A 83 -4.00 0.11 6.45
C VAL A 83 -5.03 -0.94 6.86
N GLU A 84 -5.93 -0.58 7.76
CA GLU A 84 -7.06 -1.43 8.15
C GLU A 84 -8.20 -1.34 7.13
N PRO A 85 -8.86 -2.46 6.78
CA PRO A 85 -10.03 -2.48 5.89
C PRO A 85 -11.12 -1.50 6.33
N LEU A 86 -11.69 -0.75 5.38
CA LEU A 86 -12.89 0.05 5.63
C LEU A 86 -14.01 -0.89 6.12
N GLY A 87 -14.45 -0.72 7.37
CA GLY A 87 -15.48 -1.56 7.99
C GLY A 87 -14.98 -2.52 9.07
N ALA A 88 -13.68 -2.56 9.37
CA ALA A 88 -13.17 -3.14 10.61
C ALA A 88 -13.59 -2.24 11.80
N THR A 89 -14.85 -2.34 12.21
CA THR A 89 -15.36 -1.75 13.45
C THR A 89 -14.53 -2.31 14.61
N ARG A 90 -13.90 -1.42 15.38
CA ARG A 90 -13.40 -1.75 16.73
C ARG A 90 -14.55 -1.74 17.72
#